data_AF-B9FHM8-F1
#
_entry.id   AF-B9FHM8-F1
#
_cell.length_a   1.000
_cell.length_b   1.000
_cell.length_c   1.000
_cell.angle_alpha   90.00
_cell.angle_beta   90.00
_cell.angle_gamma   90.00
#
_symmetry.space_group_name_H-M   'P 1'
#
loop_
_entity.id
_entity.type
_entity.pdbx_description
1 polymer ?
#
loop_
_entity_poly.entity_id
_entity_poly.type
_entity_poly.pdbx_seq_one_letter_code
_entity_poly.pdbx_strand_id
1 'polypeptide(L)'
;MRRYGLALLGSHASHLLLLFWFIASGGEGATAAGGTYDDAICARPIFCGEQVEIKYPFYLSNTTDQVVVVDGNTRYCGYPWLGIICDHDRAILRLGNYNYTVLEINHGNHTVTVADSDALDGGDCPRVKHNVTLPEVLTFPSPGNDSITFFFDCNSTANVVLRPPPYIRPINCSTFDFPGRRDTAPSFVATQPDVAGETDCLGLCKEVVMVPVLKDWLMNEKYYGKLGDDGYGAVLKRGFQLSWDPTAGMCHECEVSRGTLQLRHEERVPGMPVLRWPRQQLDLR
;
A
#
# COMPACT_ATOMS: atom_id res chain seq x y z
N MET A 1 -33.63 19.83 -90.04
CA MET A 1 -34.09 19.76 -88.64
C MET A 1 -33.68 21.08 -87.95
N ARG A 2 -34.68 21.86 -87.50
CA ARG A 2 -34.69 23.04 -86.56
C ARG A 2 -33.38 23.87 -86.46
N ARG A 3 -33.21 25.14 -86.91
CA ARG A 3 -33.96 26.43 -86.71
C ARG A 3 -34.55 26.58 -85.30
N TYR A 4 -34.28 27.60 -84.45
CA TYR A 4 -34.17 29.07 -84.58
C TYR A 4 -33.34 29.63 -83.39
N GLY A 5 -32.55 30.72 -83.51
CA GLY A 5 -32.94 32.12 -83.19
C GLY A 5 -32.62 32.47 -81.71
N LEU A 6 -32.19 33.65 -81.26
CA LEU A 6 -32.02 34.99 -81.81
C LEU A 6 -31.12 35.79 -80.82
N ALA A 7 -30.53 36.89 -81.29
CA ALA A 7 -29.67 37.83 -80.58
C ALA A 7 -30.35 38.65 -79.47
N LEU A 8 -29.55 39.43 -78.71
CA LEU A 8 -29.72 40.82 -78.19
C LEU A 8 -28.91 40.97 -76.86
N LEU A 9 -27.85 41.80 -76.76
CA LEU A 9 -27.77 43.27 -76.58
C LEU A 9 -27.93 43.76 -75.12
N GLY A 10 -27.01 44.63 -74.67
CA GLY A 10 -27.14 45.56 -73.53
C GLY A 10 -26.48 45.09 -72.22
N SER A 11 -25.40 45.71 -71.72
CA SER A 11 -25.30 47.03 -71.05
C SER A 11 -25.81 47.02 -69.60
N HIS A 12 -25.19 47.87 -68.77
CA HIS A 12 -25.47 48.21 -67.36
C HIS A 12 -24.65 47.39 -66.32
N ALA A 13 -23.58 47.94 -65.74
CA ALA A 13 -23.49 49.05 -64.78
C ALA A 13 -23.61 48.58 -63.32
N SER A 14 -22.52 48.86 -62.59
CA SER A 14 -22.47 49.35 -61.21
C SER A 14 -22.82 48.43 -60.03
N HIS A 15 -21.96 48.54 -59.02
CA HIS A 15 -22.09 48.11 -57.62
C HIS A 15 -21.76 46.65 -57.26
N LEU A 16 -20.47 46.39 -57.03
CA LEU A 16 -20.02 45.35 -56.09
C LEU A 16 -19.61 46.01 -54.77
N LEU A 17 -20.49 45.90 -53.77
CA LEU A 17 -20.23 46.22 -52.37
C LEU A 17 -19.25 45.18 -51.79
N LEU A 18 -18.08 45.64 -51.34
CA LEU A 18 -17.20 44.88 -50.45
C LEU A 18 -17.78 44.93 -49.03
N LEU A 19 -18.48 43.86 -48.62
CA LEU A 19 -18.75 43.60 -47.21
C LEU A 19 -17.52 42.93 -46.59
N PHE A 20 -16.76 43.68 -45.80
CA PHE A 20 -15.73 43.14 -44.91
C PHE A 20 -16.42 42.39 -43.76
N TRP A 21 -16.34 41.06 -43.78
CA TRP A 21 -16.55 40.23 -42.58
C TRP A 21 -15.27 40.25 -41.75
N PHE A 22 -15.19 41.14 -40.76
CA PHE A 22 -14.26 40.94 -39.64
C PHE A 22 -14.95 40.03 -38.61
N ILE A 23 -14.58 38.76 -38.62
CA ILE A 23 -14.91 37.83 -37.53
C ILE A 23 -14.11 38.28 -36.31
N ALA A 24 -14.78 38.87 -35.33
CA ALA A 24 -14.23 38.98 -33.99
C ALA A 24 -14.29 37.59 -33.34
N SER A 25 -13.21 36.81 -33.44
CA SER A 25 -13.04 35.60 -32.65
C SER A 25 -12.76 36.00 -31.21
N GLY A 26 -13.70 35.66 -30.32
CA GLY A 26 -13.59 35.87 -28.88
C GLY A 26 -12.37 35.13 -28.31
N GLY A 27 -11.49 35.90 -27.67
CA GLY A 27 -10.54 35.34 -26.73
C GLY A 27 -11.23 35.15 -25.38
N GLU A 28 -11.94 34.04 -25.22
CA GLU A 28 -12.27 33.54 -23.89
C GLU A 28 -10.96 33.09 -23.25
N GLY A 29 -10.39 33.99 -22.44
CA GLY A 29 -9.33 33.61 -21.51
C GLY A 29 -9.89 32.51 -20.62
N ALA A 30 -9.40 31.29 -20.80
CA ALA A 30 -9.68 30.17 -19.92
C ALA A 30 -9.17 30.54 -18.52
N THR A 31 -10.06 31.02 -17.68
CA THR A 31 -9.85 31.04 -16.23
C THR A 31 -9.65 29.59 -15.82
N ALA A 32 -8.47 29.27 -15.29
CA ALA A 32 -8.20 27.99 -14.64
C ALA A 32 -9.34 27.74 -13.66
N ALA A 33 -10.13 26.70 -13.91
CA ALA A 33 -11.14 26.25 -12.99
C ALA A 33 -10.42 25.82 -11.71
N GLY A 34 -10.44 26.69 -10.70
CA GLY A 34 -10.17 26.28 -9.33
C GLY A 34 -11.22 25.23 -8.99
N GLY A 35 -10.80 23.96 -9.00
CA GLY A 35 -11.67 22.86 -8.62
C GLY A 35 -12.19 23.11 -7.21
N THR A 36 -13.49 23.38 -7.09
CA THR A 36 -14.18 23.35 -5.81
C THR A 36 -13.97 21.96 -5.23
N TYR A 37 -13.32 21.89 -4.06
CA TYR A 37 -13.17 20.65 -3.30
C TYR A 37 -14.57 20.09 -3.02
N ASP A 38 -14.91 19.01 -3.70
CA ASP A 38 -16.17 18.31 -3.48
C ASP A 38 -15.93 17.24 -2.41
N ASP A 39 -16.36 17.53 -1.18
CA ASP A 39 -16.29 16.61 -0.03
C ASP A 39 -16.87 15.22 -0.36
N ALA A 40 -17.80 15.13 -1.33
CA ALA A 40 -18.39 13.86 -1.76
C ALA A 40 -17.37 12.89 -2.39
N ILE A 41 -16.25 13.40 -2.93
CA ILE A 41 -15.18 12.59 -3.51
C ILE A 41 -14.54 11.70 -2.43
N CYS A 42 -14.36 12.24 -1.21
CA CYS A 42 -13.79 11.50 -0.08
C CYS A 42 -14.80 10.54 0.57
N ALA A 43 -16.10 10.72 0.33
CA ALA A 43 -17.16 9.91 0.93
C ALA A 43 -17.50 8.65 0.12
N ARG A 44 -17.07 8.55 -1.13
CA ARG A 44 -17.44 7.43 -2.01
C ARG A 44 -16.48 6.24 -1.84
N PRO A 45 -16.96 5.05 -1.46
CA PRO A 45 -16.11 3.86 -1.40
C PRO A 45 -15.62 3.49 -2.79
N ILE A 46 -14.37 3.01 -2.86
CA ILE A 46 -13.73 2.56 -4.09
C ILE A 46 -13.25 1.13 -3.87
N PHE A 47 -13.43 0.29 -4.88
CA PHE A 47 -12.94 -1.09 -4.84
C PHE A 47 -11.59 -1.20 -5.55
N CYS A 48 -10.68 -1.97 -4.97
CA CYS A 48 -9.50 -2.49 -5.65
C CYS A 48 -9.67 -4.00 -5.82
N GLY A 49 -9.74 -4.46 -7.06
CA GLY A 49 -10.24 -5.79 -7.37
C GLY A 49 -11.70 -6.00 -6.91
N GLU A 50 -12.10 -7.25 -6.68
CA GLU A 50 -13.49 -7.59 -6.32
C GLU A 50 -13.79 -7.50 -4.82
N GLN A 51 -12.77 -7.53 -3.95
CA GLN A 51 -12.94 -7.85 -2.54
C GLN A 51 -12.57 -6.71 -1.57
N VAL A 52 -11.70 -5.78 -1.98
CA VAL A 52 -11.17 -4.75 -1.07
C VAL A 52 -11.93 -3.43 -1.25
N GLU A 53 -12.87 -3.16 -0.34
CA GLU A 53 -13.56 -1.87 -0.24
C GLU A 53 -12.69 -0.85 0.52
N ILE A 54 -12.21 0.16 -0.21
CA ILE A 54 -11.41 1.27 0.29
C ILE A 54 -12.34 2.46 0.55
N LYS A 55 -12.39 2.88 1.81
CA LYS A 55 -13.04 4.11 2.25
C LYS A 55 -12.25 4.68 3.43
N TYR A 56 -12.57 5.91 3.80
CA TYR A 56 -11.98 6.58 4.94
C TYR A 56 -11.94 5.67 6.19
N PRO A 57 -10.80 5.57 6.90
CA PRO A 57 -9.61 6.40 6.78
C PRO A 57 -8.56 5.96 5.74
N PHE A 58 -8.81 4.86 5.02
CA PHE A 58 -7.98 4.42 3.90
C PHE A 58 -8.32 5.22 2.64
N TYR A 59 -7.33 5.40 1.76
CA TYR A 59 -7.52 6.11 0.51
C TYR A 59 -6.63 5.53 -0.59
N LEU A 60 -7.01 5.76 -1.85
CA LEU A 60 -6.17 5.41 -2.99
C LEU A 60 -5.08 6.46 -3.21
N SER A 61 -3.82 6.03 -3.12
CA SER A 61 -2.65 6.90 -3.22
C SER A 61 -2.14 7.10 -4.64
N ASN A 62 -2.49 6.22 -5.58
CA ASN A 62 -1.99 6.20 -6.95
C ASN A 62 -3.04 6.55 -8.02
N THR A 63 -4.23 7.00 -7.63
CA THR A 63 -5.29 7.41 -8.56
C THR A 63 -5.66 8.87 -8.39
N THR A 64 -6.08 9.52 -9.48
CA THR A 64 -6.58 10.90 -9.46
C THR A 64 -7.94 11.04 -8.78
N ASP A 65 -8.66 9.93 -8.58
CA ASP A 65 -10.03 9.94 -8.07
C ASP A 65 -10.15 10.23 -6.57
N GLN A 66 -9.04 10.17 -5.82
CA GLN A 66 -8.98 10.57 -4.39
C GLN A 66 -7.81 11.49 -4.06
N VAL A 67 -7.18 12.02 -5.12
CA VAL A 67 -6.07 12.95 -5.03
C VAL A 67 -6.55 14.30 -5.55
N VAL A 68 -6.87 15.22 -4.65
CA VAL A 68 -7.30 16.56 -5.03
C VAL A 68 -6.11 17.49 -4.97
N VAL A 69 -5.74 18.07 -6.11
CA VAL A 69 -4.73 19.13 -6.15
C VAL A 69 -5.43 20.47 -5.98
N VAL A 70 -5.25 21.10 -4.81
CA VAL A 70 -5.75 22.45 -4.54
C VAL A 70 -4.55 23.38 -4.35
N ASP A 71 -4.46 24.45 -5.15
CA ASP A 71 -3.37 25.43 -5.10
C ASP A 71 -1.96 24.82 -5.25
N GLY A 72 -1.84 23.76 -6.03
CA GLY A 72 -0.57 23.03 -6.23
C GLY A 72 -0.21 22.05 -5.11
N ASN A 73 -1.05 21.91 -4.09
CA ASN A 73 -0.89 20.94 -3.01
C ASN A 73 -1.81 19.72 -3.21
N THR A 74 -1.21 18.54 -3.19
CA THR A 74 -1.89 17.26 -3.21
C THR A 74 -2.57 17.00 -1.86
N ARG A 75 -3.89 16.86 -1.85
CA ARG A 75 -4.69 16.47 -0.68
C ARG A 75 -5.25 15.08 -0.89
N TYR A 76 -5.16 14.27 0.16
CA TYR A 76 -5.64 12.89 0.19
C TYR A 76 -6.86 12.78 1.10
N CYS A 77 -7.81 11.94 0.72
CA CYS A 77 -9.03 11.66 1.46
C CYS A 77 -8.85 10.59 2.55
N GLY A 78 -7.84 10.71 3.42
CA GLY A 78 -7.59 9.70 4.45
C GLY A 78 -6.36 9.97 5.29
N TYR A 79 -6.05 9.02 6.19
CA TYR A 79 -4.91 9.12 7.09
C TYR A 79 -3.61 8.88 6.33
N PRO A 80 -2.59 9.77 6.41
CA PRO A 80 -1.39 9.72 5.57
C PRO A 80 -0.65 8.37 5.49
N TRP A 81 -0.77 7.52 6.51
CA TRP A 81 -0.14 6.21 6.60
C TRP A 81 -1.02 5.03 6.14
N LEU A 82 -2.28 5.29 5.77
CA LEU A 82 -3.25 4.30 5.30
C LEU A 82 -3.51 4.41 3.78
N GLY A 83 -2.56 5.01 3.06
CA GLY A 83 -2.58 5.05 1.60
C GLY A 83 -2.44 3.65 1.02
N ILE A 84 -3.41 3.26 0.20
CA ILE A 84 -3.41 2.01 -0.57
C ILE A 84 -2.97 2.31 -1.99
N ILE A 85 -2.08 1.48 -2.52
CA ILE A 85 -1.75 1.44 -3.94
C ILE A 85 -2.59 0.32 -4.54
N CYS A 86 -3.45 0.64 -5.51
CA CYS A 86 -4.14 -0.40 -6.27
C CYS A 86 -3.35 -0.67 -7.55
N ASP A 87 -2.69 -1.83 -7.61
CA ASP A 87 -2.00 -2.31 -8.81
C ASP A 87 -2.82 -3.43 -9.44
N HIS A 88 -3.50 -3.11 -10.55
CA HIS A 88 -4.54 -3.97 -11.14
C HIS A 88 -5.61 -4.33 -10.11
N ASP A 89 -5.69 -5.61 -9.71
CA ASP A 89 -6.64 -6.11 -8.71
C ASP A 89 -6.01 -6.32 -7.33
N ARG A 90 -4.76 -5.89 -7.12
CA ARG A 90 -4.01 -6.09 -5.88
C ARG A 90 -3.90 -4.78 -5.10
N ALA A 91 -4.60 -4.73 -3.97
CA ALA A 91 -4.47 -3.64 -3.00
C ALA A 91 -3.19 -3.80 -2.17
N ILE A 92 -2.34 -2.78 -2.14
CA ILE A 92 -1.04 -2.82 -1.47
C ILE A 92 -0.97 -1.71 -0.42
N LEU A 93 -0.73 -2.10 0.83
CA LEU A 93 -0.39 -1.22 1.94
C LEU A 93 1.12 -1.29 2.19
N ARG A 94 1.78 -0.14 2.32
CA ARG A 94 3.22 -0.08 2.64
C ARG A 94 3.44 0.09 4.12
N LEU A 95 4.19 -0.83 4.73
CA LEU A 95 4.62 -0.72 6.13
C LEU A 95 6.16 -0.62 6.15
N GLY A 96 6.67 0.55 6.55
CA GLY A 96 8.09 0.87 6.39
C GLY A 96 8.52 0.79 4.92
N ASN A 97 9.48 -0.09 4.63
CA ASN A 97 10.04 -0.27 3.29
C ASN A 97 9.39 -1.42 2.50
N TYR A 98 8.41 -2.12 3.08
CA TYR A 98 7.90 -3.37 2.54
C TYR A 98 6.44 -3.27 2.12
N ASN A 99 6.07 -4.09 1.13
CA ASN A 99 4.75 -4.11 0.53
C ASN A 99 3.93 -5.26 1.10
N TYR A 100 2.74 -4.94 1.61
CA TYR A 100 1.80 -5.93 2.11
C TYR A 100 0.53 -5.87 1.29
N THR A 101 0.07 -7.02 0.81
CA THR A 101 -1.22 -7.12 0.11
C THR A 101 -2.35 -7.05 1.13
N VAL A 102 -3.28 -6.13 0.93
CA VAL A 102 -4.50 -6.04 1.72
C VAL A 102 -5.45 -7.15 1.28
N LEU A 103 -5.81 -8.02 2.21
CA LEU A 103 -6.77 -9.10 2.01
C LEU A 103 -8.19 -8.65 2.37
N GLU A 104 -8.32 -7.84 3.42
CA GLU A 104 -9.61 -7.35 3.91
C GLU A 104 -9.43 -6.06 4.71
N ILE A 105 -10.36 -5.12 4.56
CA ILE A 105 -10.49 -3.96 5.45
C ILE A 105 -11.85 -4.03 6.14
N ASN A 106 -11.84 -4.27 7.45
CA ASN A 106 -13.04 -4.24 8.28
C ASN A 106 -13.15 -2.89 9.00
N HIS A 107 -13.91 -2.00 8.37
CA HIS A 107 -14.14 -0.64 8.87
C HIS A 107 -14.96 -0.59 10.15
N GLY A 108 -15.82 -1.57 10.42
CA GLY A 108 -16.62 -1.62 11.64
C GLY A 108 -15.79 -1.97 12.88
N ASN A 109 -14.81 -2.85 12.71
CA ASN A 109 -13.90 -3.28 13.78
C ASN A 109 -12.58 -2.49 13.81
N HIS A 110 -12.40 -1.53 12.90
CA HIS A 110 -11.16 -0.80 12.69
C HIS A 110 -9.93 -1.69 12.51
N THR A 111 -10.07 -2.74 11.69
CA THR A 111 -9.00 -3.71 11.43
C THR A 111 -8.75 -3.93 9.94
N VAL A 112 -7.48 -4.13 9.58
CA VAL A 112 -7.03 -4.46 8.23
C VAL A 112 -6.22 -5.74 8.28
N THR A 113 -6.59 -6.73 7.46
CA THR A 113 -5.85 -7.98 7.32
C THR A 113 -4.92 -7.86 6.12
N VAL A 114 -3.62 -8.05 6.33
CA VAL A 114 -2.61 -7.95 5.29
C VAL A 114 -1.72 -9.19 5.27
N ALA A 115 -1.25 -9.57 4.08
CA ALA A 115 -0.23 -10.60 3.91
C ALA A 115 1.01 -9.98 3.29
N ASP A 116 2.19 -10.44 3.72
CA ASP A 116 3.45 -10.07 3.09
C ASP A 116 3.42 -10.45 1.61
N SER A 117 3.72 -9.49 0.73
CA SER A 117 3.70 -9.74 -0.71
C SER A 117 4.68 -10.84 -1.10
N ASP A 118 5.86 -10.88 -0.49
CA ASP A 118 6.87 -11.91 -0.74
C ASP A 118 6.36 -13.29 -0.32
N ALA A 119 5.49 -13.37 0.70
CA ALA A 119 4.90 -14.63 1.13
C ALA A 119 3.82 -15.14 0.18
N LEU A 120 3.04 -14.25 -0.43
CA LEU A 120 2.05 -14.60 -1.45
C LEU A 120 2.72 -15.07 -2.74
N ASP A 121 3.78 -14.37 -3.14
CA ASP A 121 4.47 -14.61 -4.41
C ASP A 121 5.51 -15.76 -4.31
N GLY A 122 5.90 -16.14 -3.09
CA GLY A 122 6.93 -17.14 -2.80
C GLY A 122 6.52 -18.61 -2.90
N GLY A 123 5.38 -18.94 -3.53
CA GLY A 123 4.91 -20.32 -3.68
C GLY A 123 4.45 -20.94 -2.36
N ASP A 124 4.47 -22.27 -2.25
CA ASP A 124 3.96 -22.99 -1.06
C ASP A 124 4.92 -22.96 0.13
N CYS A 125 6.18 -22.66 -0.14
CA CYS A 125 7.20 -22.52 0.89
C CYS A 125 7.98 -21.21 0.71
N PRO A 126 7.35 -20.07 1.08
CA PRO A 126 7.95 -18.76 0.90
C PRO A 126 9.07 -18.51 1.91
N ARG A 127 10.10 -17.76 1.50
CA ARG A 127 11.12 -17.27 2.42
C ARG A 127 10.82 -15.82 2.81
N VAL A 128 10.35 -15.62 4.03
CA VAL A 128 10.22 -14.27 4.62
C VAL A 128 11.60 -13.64 4.84
N LYS A 129 11.70 -12.33 4.67
CA LYS A 129 13.00 -11.61 4.66
C LYS A 129 13.11 -10.50 5.69
N HIS A 130 12.02 -10.20 6.41
CA HIS A 130 11.97 -9.06 7.32
C HIS A 130 10.92 -9.24 8.41
N ASN A 131 11.16 -8.56 9.52
CA ASN A 131 10.15 -8.39 10.56
C ASN A 131 9.13 -7.32 10.11
N VAL A 132 7.94 -7.36 10.72
CA VAL A 132 6.94 -6.31 10.49
C VAL A 132 7.24 -5.12 11.40
N THR A 133 7.40 -3.95 10.80
CA THR A 133 7.55 -2.69 11.54
C THR A 133 6.30 -1.85 11.33
N LEU A 134 5.58 -1.54 12.41
CA LEU A 134 4.37 -0.73 12.34
C LEU A 134 4.70 0.76 12.55
N PRO A 135 4.03 1.67 11.82
CA PRO A 135 3.99 3.07 12.23
C PRO A 135 3.26 3.19 13.57
N GLU A 136 3.54 4.24 14.35
CA GLU A 136 3.04 4.46 15.73
C GLU A 136 1.50 4.38 15.88
N VAL A 137 0.82 4.68 14.79
CA VAL A 137 -0.63 4.79 14.60
C VAL A 137 -1.31 3.45 14.24
N LEU A 138 -0.53 2.39 14.01
CA LEU A 138 -1.02 1.04 13.78
C LEU A 138 -0.56 0.12 14.92
N THR A 139 -1.44 -0.79 15.31
CA THR A 139 -1.18 -1.74 16.39
C THR A 139 -1.54 -3.15 15.97
N PHE A 140 -0.99 -4.14 16.66
CA PHE A 140 -1.46 -5.52 16.55
C PHE A 140 -2.66 -5.71 17.50
N PRO A 141 -3.85 -6.08 17.00
CA PRO A 141 -4.99 -6.33 17.86
C PRO A 141 -4.74 -7.55 18.73
N SER A 142 -5.26 -7.51 19.96
CA SER A 142 -5.15 -8.60 20.94
C SER A 142 -6.50 -8.94 21.55
N PRO A 143 -6.95 -10.22 21.49
CA PRO A 143 -6.34 -11.32 20.73
C PRO A 143 -6.58 -11.16 19.21
N GLY A 144 -5.66 -11.62 18.38
CA GLY A 144 -5.87 -11.65 16.92
C GLY A 144 -4.72 -12.30 16.16
N ASN A 145 -3.49 -11.95 16.54
CA ASN A 145 -2.29 -12.52 15.96
C ASN A 145 -1.50 -13.34 17.00
N ASP A 146 -0.79 -14.35 16.50
CA ASP A 146 0.40 -14.93 17.15
C ASP A 146 1.62 -14.64 16.25
N SER A 147 2.78 -15.21 16.54
CA SER A 147 3.94 -15.07 15.66
C SER A 147 4.66 -16.39 15.39
N ILE A 148 5.23 -16.45 14.19
CA ILE A 148 6.12 -17.51 13.73
C ILE A 148 7.52 -16.91 13.65
N THR A 149 8.50 -17.66 14.16
CA THR A 149 9.91 -17.31 14.06
C THR A 149 10.61 -18.27 13.11
N PHE A 150 11.38 -17.69 12.19
CA PHE A 150 12.20 -18.39 11.22
C PHE A 150 13.67 -18.22 11.59
N PHE A 151 14.39 -19.34 11.54
CA PHE A 151 15.83 -19.42 11.78
C PHE A 151 16.47 -19.89 10.49
N PHE A 152 17.11 -19.00 9.76
CA PHE A 152 17.66 -19.31 8.45
C PHE A 152 19.16 -19.58 8.50
N ASP A 153 19.57 -20.56 7.70
CA ASP A 153 20.95 -20.88 7.38
C ASP A 153 21.83 -21.11 8.62
N CYS A 154 21.38 -21.98 9.51
CA CYS A 154 22.03 -22.27 10.78
C CYS A 154 23.29 -23.13 10.60
N ASN A 155 24.40 -22.67 11.18
CA ASN A 155 25.67 -23.35 11.04
C ASN A 155 25.80 -24.51 12.02
N SER A 156 25.82 -25.74 11.49
CA SER A 156 26.29 -26.91 12.23
C SER A 156 27.82 -26.95 12.16
N THR A 157 28.50 -26.31 13.11
CA THR A 157 29.95 -26.49 13.24
C THR A 157 30.25 -27.93 13.67
N ALA A 158 31.44 -28.45 13.36
CA ALA A 158 31.82 -29.86 13.63
C ALA A 158 31.65 -30.32 15.10
N ASN A 159 31.53 -29.37 16.04
CA ASN A 159 31.37 -29.62 17.47
C ASN A 159 29.93 -29.38 17.99
N VAL A 160 29.01 -28.93 17.14
CA VAL A 160 27.63 -28.60 17.53
C VAL A 160 26.64 -29.32 16.61
N VAL A 161 26.07 -30.42 17.13
CA VAL A 161 24.91 -31.05 16.52
C VAL A 161 23.68 -30.23 16.91
N LEU A 162 23.04 -29.57 15.94
CA LEU A 162 21.76 -28.90 16.16
C LEU A 162 20.72 -29.96 16.54
N ARG A 163 20.31 -29.98 17.80
CA ARG A 163 19.20 -30.80 18.32
C ARG A 163 18.06 -29.87 18.75
N PRO A 164 17.36 -29.24 17.79
CA PRO A 164 16.23 -28.40 18.11
C PRO A 164 15.18 -29.19 18.91
N PRO A 165 14.51 -28.60 19.90
CA PRO A 165 13.39 -29.25 20.56
C PRO A 165 12.26 -29.58 19.58
N PRO A 166 11.35 -30.51 19.92
CA PRO A 166 10.33 -30.99 18.99
C PRO A 166 9.40 -29.91 18.42
N TYR A 167 9.25 -28.77 19.09
CA TYR A 167 8.43 -27.64 18.63
C TYR A 167 9.12 -26.77 17.57
N ILE A 168 10.45 -26.82 17.48
CA ILE A 168 11.20 -26.23 16.37
C ILE A 168 11.27 -27.28 15.26
N ARG A 169 10.70 -26.96 14.10
CA ARG A 169 10.63 -27.88 12.95
C ARG A 169 11.67 -27.48 11.90
N PRO A 170 12.42 -28.43 11.31
CA PRO A 170 13.25 -28.14 10.15
C PRO A 170 12.37 -27.73 8.97
N ILE A 171 12.85 -26.76 8.18
CA ILE A 171 12.20 -26.32 6.95
C ILE A 171 12.65 -27.25 5.82
N ASN A 172 11.76 -28.09 5.32
CA ASN A 172 12.03 -29.13 4.31
C ASN A 172 11.57 -28.70 2.92
N CYS A 173 12.00 -27.54 2.47
CA CYS A 173 11.51 -26.96 1.23
C CYS A 173 12.55 -26.95 0.12
N SER A 174 12.20 -27.59 -1.00
CA SER A 174 13.04 -27.63 -2.20
C SER A 174 13.28 -26.26 -2.83
N THR A 175 12.42 -25.27 -2.56
CA THR A 175 12.57 -23.88 -3.03
C THR A 175 13.77 -23.15 -2.41
N PHE A 176 14.32 -23.65 -1.29
CA PHE A 176 15.50 -23.09 -0.66
C PHE A 176 16.81 -23.67 -1.23
N ASP A 177 16.73 -24.71 -2.05
CA ASP A 177 17.85 -25.35 -2.73
C ASP A 177 18.06 -24.73 -4.12
N PHE A 178 18.82 -23.64 -4.18
CA PHE A 178 19.23 -23.04 -5.46
C PHE A 178 20.43 -23.78 -6.07
N PRO A 179 20.47 -23.98 -7.41
CA PRO A 179 21.59 -24.63 -8.07
C PRO A 179 22.87 -23.80 -7.87
N GLY A 180 23.82 -24.35 -7.10
CA GLY A 180 25.08 -23.69 -6.75
C GLY A 180 25.38 -23.65 -5.26
N ARG A 181 24.38 -23.88 -4.39
CA ARG A 181 24.58 -24.00 -2.94
C ARG A 181 24.97 -25.44 -2.61
N ARG A 182 26.27 -25.72 -2.46
CA ARG A 182 26.75 -27.07 -2.13
C ARG A 182 26.52 -27.49 -0.68
N ASP A 183 26.21 -26.54 0.19
CA ASP A 183 25.91 -26.74 1.61
C ASP A 183 24.73 -25.85 2.02
N THR A 184 23.48 -26.30 1.83
CA THR A 184 22.31 -25.59 2.36
C THR A 184 22.31 -25.77 3.87
N ALA A 185 22.82 -24.76 4.59
CA ALA A 185 22.74 -24.74 6.05
C ALA A 185 21.27 -24.91 6.47
N PRO A 186 20.96 -25.81 7.43
CA PRO A 186 19.58 -26.10 7.80
C PRO A 186 18.86 -24.85 8.30
N SER A 187 17.59 -24.73 7.94
CA SER A 187 16.70 -23.67 8.42
C SER A 187 15.56 -24.29 9.22
N PHE A 188 15.01 -23.53 10.16
CA PHE A 188 13.99 -24.00 11.09
C PHE A 188 12.88 -22.97 11.26
N VAL A 189 11.72 -23.45 11.69
CA VAL A 189 10.53 -22.66 11.97
C VAL A 189 9.95 -23.06 13.32
N ALA A 190 9.51 -22.08 14.10
CA ALA A 190 8.96 -22.27 15.44
C ALA A 190 7.85 -21.27 15.73
N THR A 191 6.94 -21.62 16.65
CA THR A 191 5.92 -20.68 17.14
C THR A 191 6.39 -19.98 18.41
N GLN A 192 6.02 -18.70 18.60
CA GLN A 192 6.57 -17.86 19.67
C GLN A 192 6.45 -18.39 21.11
N PRO A 193 5.37 -19.10 21.53
CA PRO A 193 5.30 -19.65 22.88
C PRO A 193 6.46 -20.60 23.19
N ASP A 194 7.06 -21.19 22.15
CA ASP A 194 8.03 -22.25 22.29
C ASP A 194 9.49 -21.76 22.30
N VAL A 195 9.77 -20.54 21.81
CA VAL A 195 11.14 -20.02 21.61
C VAL A 195 11.69 -19.26 22.84
N ALA A 196 10.85 -18.99 23.83
CA ALA A 196 11.21 -18.20 25.02
C ALA A 196 12.25 -18.94 25.90
N GLY A 197 13.54 -18.69 25.65
CA GLY A 197 14.67 -19.24 26.43
C GLY A 197 15.80 -19.88 25.61
N GLU A 198 15.70 -19.94 24.28
CA GLU A 198 16.60 -20.77 23.45
C GLU A 198 17.78 -20.02 22.80
N THR A 199 18.44 -19.15 23.55
CA THR A 199 19.60 -18.36 23.08
C THR A 199 20.73 -19.20 22.46
N ASP A 200 20.88 -20.46 22.86
CA ASP A 200 21.92 -21.37 22.34
C ASP A 200 21.68 -21.79 20.88
N CYS A 201 20.42 -21.94 20.45
CA CYS A 201 20.08 -22.20 19.04
C CYS A 201 20.08 -20.91 18.21
N LEU A 202 19.61 -19.80 18.80
CA LEU A 202 19.49 -18.49 18.14
C LEU A 202 20.83 -17.93 17.63
N GLY A 203 21.93 -18.16 18.37
CA GLY A 203 23.25 -17.62 18.02
C GLY A 203 23.97 -18.31 16.85
N LEU A 204 23.42 -19.41 16.32
CA LEU A 204 24.05 -20.21 15.26
C LEU A 204 23.49 -19.93 13.86
N CYS A 205 22.39 -19.19 13.78
CA CYS A 205 21.69 -18.89 12.54
C CYS A 205 22.10 -17.53 11.99
N LYS A 206 22.29 -17.46 10.67
CA LYS A 206 22.70 -16.21 10.01
C LYS A 206 21.64 -15.13 10.10
N GLU A 207 20.38 -15.56 10.12
CA GLU A 207 19.24 -14.68 10.06
C GLU A 207 18.10 -15.25 10.90
N VAL A 208 17.47 -14.38 11.70
CA VAL A 208 16.30 -14.71 12.52
C VAL A 208 15.21 -13.70 12.19
N VAL A 209 14.07 -14.18 11.70
CA VAL A 209 12.95 -13.35 11.27
C VAL A 209 11.70 -13.77 12.02
N MET A 210 11.04 -12.82 12.67
CA MET A 210 9.78 -13.03 13.39
C MET A 210 8.68 -12.28 12.66
N VAL A 211 7.63 -13.01 12.29
CA VAL A 211 6.49 -12.44 11.56
C VAL A 211 5.17 -12.75 12.28
N PRO A 212 4.25 -11.78 12.34
CA PRO A 212 2.91 -12.00 12.85
C PRO A 212 2.10 -12.85 11.86
N VAL A 213 1.21 -13.67 12.41
CA VAL A 213 0.23 -14.46 11.65
C VAL A 213 -1.09 -14.51 12.41
N LEU A 214 -2.19 -14.72 11.71
CA LEU A 214 -3.48 -14.94 12.36
C LEU A 214 -3.44 -16.21 13.25
N LYS A 215 -3.78 -16.03 14.53
CA LYS A 215 -3.70 -17.07 15.57
C LYS A 215 -4.48 -18.33 15.21
N ASP A 216 -5.73 -18.17 14.77
CA ASP A 216 -6.63 -19.29 14.46
C ASP A 216 -6.11 -20.15 13.30
N TRP A 217 -5.38 -19.55 12.37
CA TRP A 217 -4.78 -20.26 11.24
C TRP A 217 -3.50 -21.00 11.63
N LEU A 218 -2.68 -20.41 12.51
CA LEU A 218 -1.48 -21.05 13.03
C LEU A 218 -1.79 -22.32 13.82
N MET A 219 -2.81 -22.27 14.67
CA MET A 219 -3.21 -23.39 15.55
C MET A 219 -4.06 -24.45 14.84
N ASN A 220 -4.35 -24.27 13.55
CA ASN A 220 -5.12 -25.24 12.78
C ASN A 220 -4.32 -26.53 12.58
N GLU A 221 -4.88 -27.67 13.01
CA GLU A 221 -4.21 -28.98 12.95
C GLU A 221 -3.68 -29.34 11.55
N LYS A 222 -4.38 -28.90 10.49
CA LYS A 222 -3.99 -29.14 9.11
C LYS A 222 -2.63 -28.51 8.77
N TYR A 223 -2.35 -27.33 9.31
CA TYR A 223 -1.15 -26.55 9.01
C TYR A 223 -0.06 -26.76 10.05
N TYR A 224 -0.44 -26.78 11.33
CA TYR A 224 0.49 -26.96 12.45
C TYR A 224 1.26 -28.29 12.36
N GLY A 225 0.58 -29.38 11.99
CA GLY A 225 1.20 -30.71 11.85
C GLY A 225 2.26 -30.78 10.74
N LYS A 226 2.23 -29.85 9.79
CA LYS A 226 3.16 -29.74 8.65
C LYS A 226 3.93 -28.43 8.66
N LEU A 227 4.11 -27.81 9.83
CA LEU A 227 4.66 -26.46 9.94
C LEU A 227 6.01 -26.32 9.23
N GLY A 228 6.89 -27.32 9.30
CA GLY A 228 8.22 -27.30 8.65
C GLY A 228 8.22 -27.68 7.16
N ASP A 229 7.13 -28.19 6.63
CA ASP A 229 7.04 -28.51 5.20
C ASP A 229 6.43 -27.30 4.47
N ASP A 230 5.14 -27.33 4.16
CA ASP A 230 4.40 -26.25 3.48
C ASP A 230 3.35 -25.57 4.41
N GLY A 231 3.18 -26.08 5.62
CA GLY A 231 2.15 -25.64 6.55
C GLY A 231 2.28 -24.17 6.92
N TYR A 232 3.51 -23.70 7.18
CA TYR A 232 3.75 -22.29 7.49
C TYR A 232 3.43 -21.38 6.30
N GLY A 233 3.71 -21.82 5.07
CA GLY A 233 3.45 -21.03 3.86
C GLY A 233 1.94 -20.79 3.68
N ALA A 234 1.14 -21.82 3.92
CA ALA A 234 -0.32 -21.69 3.91
C ALA A 234 -0.84 -20.72 4.98
N VAL A 235 -0.20 -20.68 6.16
CA VAL A 235 -0.55 -19.73 7.24
C VAL A 235 -0.14 -18.31 6.88
N LEU A 236 1.07 -18.09 6.36
CA LEU A 236 1.55 -16.76 5.94
C LEU A 236 0.65 -16.13 4.87
N LYS A 237 0.14 -16.93 3.94
CA LYS A 237 -0.81 -16.47 2.90
C LYS A 237 -2.15 -16.00 3.45
N ARG A 238 -2.51 -16.36 4.70
CA ARG A 238 -3.70 -15.81 5.39
C ARG A 238 -3.42 -14.44 6.02
N GLY A 239 -2.16 -14.07 6.13
CA GLY A 239 -1.73 -12.78 6.64
C GLY A 239 -1.83 -12.66 8.16
N PHE A 240 -1.89 -11.41 8.59
CA PHE A 240 -2.03 -10.97 9.97
C PHE A 240 -2.90 -9.71 10.01
N GLN A 241 -3.48 -9.43 11.17
CA GLN A 241 -4.36 -8.29 11.34
C GLN A 241 -3.63 -7.09 11.96
N LEU A 242 -4.00 -5.89 11.54
CA LEU A 242 -3.60 -4.63 12.16
C LEU A 242 -4.86 -3.87 12.57
N SER A 243 -4.78 -3.14 13.68
CA SER A 243 -5.81 -2.20 14.12
C SER A 243 -5.32 -0.76 13.95
N TRP A 244 -6.23 0.11 13.53
CA TRP A 244 -6.02 1.55 13.58
C TRP A 244 -6.93 2.17 14.63
N ASP A 245 -6.45 3.23 15.27
CA ASP A 245 -7.26 4.02 16.20
C ASP A 245 -7.89 5.21 15.45
N PRO A 246 -9.23 5.27 15.30
CA PRO A 246 -9.90 6.41 14.65
C PRO A 246 -9.80 7.71 15.46
N THR A 247 -9.29 7.65 16.69
CA THR A 247 -9.05 8.82 17.54
C THR A 247 -7.61 9.29 17.51
N ALA A 248 -6.72 8.59 16.80
CA ALA A 248 -5.30 8.91 16.78
C ALA A 248 -4.94 9.98 15.74
N GLY A 249 -4.08 10.90 16.16
CA GLY A 249 -3.44 11.89 15.28
C GLY A 249 -4.31 13.10 14.95
N MET A 250 -3.75 13.99 14.14
CA MET A 250 -4.35 15.30 13.81
C MET A 250 -5.65 15.18 13.01
N CYS A 251 -5.87 14.05 12.34
CA CYS A 251 -7.09 13.84 11.56
C CYS A 251 -8.33 13.72 12.46
N HIS A 252 -8.21 13.14 13.66
CA HIS A 252 -9.32 13.06 14.60
C HIS A 252 -9.80 14.46 15.06
N GLU A 253 -8.87 15.37 15.33
CA GLU A 253 -9.20 16.76 15.68
C GLU A 253 -9.96 17.47 14.54
N CYS A 254 -9.55 17.21 13.29
CA CYS A 254 -10.24 17.70 12.10
C CYS A 254 -11.65 17.12 11.95
N GLU A 255 -11.83 15.82 12.21
CA GLU A 255 -13.14 15.15 12.18
C GLU A 255 -14.10 15.75 13.22
N VAL A 256 -13.63 15.91 14.46
CA VAL A 256 -14.42 16.49 15.56
C VAL A 256 -14.80 17.95 15.26
N SER A 257 -13.88 18.72 14.69
CA SER A 257 -14.12 20.12 14.33
C SER A 257 -14.91 20.31 13.03
N ARG A 258 -15.27 19.24 12.31
CA ARG A 258 -15.88 19.29 10.96
C ARG A 258 -15.07 20.18 10.00
N GLY A 259 -13.75 20.12 10.08
CA GLY A 259 -12.86 20.90 9.24
C GLY A 259 -12.77 22.40 9.58
N THR A 260 -13.30 22.86 10.73
CA THR A 260 -13.20 24.27 11.14
C THR A 260 -11.86 24.65 11.80
N LEU A 261 -10.94 23.70 11.94
CA LEU A 261 -9.57 23.98 12.40
C LEU A 261 -8.80 24.76 11.33
N GLN A 262 -8.86 26.08 11.43
CA GLN A 262 -7.87 26.95 10.82
C GLN A 262 -6.56 26.75 11.58
N LEU A 263 -5.57 26.08 10.96
CA LEU A 263 -4.20 26.09 11.49
C LEU A 263 -3.78 27.55 11.59
N ARG A 264 -3.79 28.09 12.82
CA ARG A 264 -3.16 29.37 13.09
C ARG A 264 -1.67 29.16 12.85
N HIS A 265 -1.21 29.66 11.70
CA HIS A 265 0.20 30.00 11.58
C HIS A 265 0.55 30.97 12.70
N GLU A 266 1.70 30.70 13.33
CA GLU A 266 2.37 31.52 14.33
C GLU A 266 1.89 31.35 15.79
N GLU A 267 2.42 30.34 16.47
CA GLU A 267 3.01 30.62 17.78
C GLU A 267 4.35 29.88 17.91
N ARG A 268 5.41 30.66 17.70
CA ARG A 268 6.79 30.25 17.83
C ARG A 268 7.06 29.96 19.31
N VAL A 269 6.89 28.70 19.73
CA VAL A 269 7.29 28.26 21.08
C VAL A 269 8.82 28.43 21.19
N PRO A 270 9.35 29.29 22.08
CA PRO A 270 10.79 29.46 22.22
C PRO A 270 11.39 28.18 22.81
N GLY A 271 12.22 27.47 22.04
CA GLY A 271 13.05 26.37 22.56
C GLY A 271 12.90 25.00 21.91
N MET A 272 12.02 24.80 20.93
CA MET A 272 12.00 23.55 20.16
C MET A 272 12.86 23.65 18.88
N PRO A 273 13.77 22.69 18.63
CA PRO A 273 14.48 22.64 17.36
C PRO A 273 13.48 22.35 16.24
N VAL A 274 13.44 23.25 15.25
CA VAL A 274 12.67 23.06 14.01
C VAL A 274 13.25 21.84 13.30
N LEU A 275 12.53 20.72 13.31
CA LEU A 275 12.85 19.58 12.46
C LEU A 275 12.59 19.97 11.01
N ARG A 276 13.64 20.50 10.39
CA ARG A 276 13.70 20.86 8.99
C ARG A 276 13.85 19.56 8.20
N TRP A 277 12.75 19.04 7.66
CA TRP A 277 12.84 17.97 6.66
C TRP A 277 13.69 18.47 5.48
N PRO A 278 14.70 17.71 5.02
CA PRO A 278 15.53 18.13 3.91
C PRO A 278 14.66 18.23 2.65
N ARG A 279 14.68 19.40 2.01
CA ARG A 279 14.17 19.53 0.63
C ARG A 279 15.01 18.60 -0.24
N GLN A 280 14.45 17.50 -0.71
CA GLN A 280 14.98 16.84 -1.89
C GLN A 280 14.72 17.78 -3.06
N GLN A 281 15.79 18.48 -3.45
CA GLN A 281 15.83 19.29 -4.65
C GLN A 281 15.94 18.32 -5.82
N LEU A 282 14.81 18.06 -6.50
CA LEU A 282 14.83 17.45 -7.82
C LEU A 282 15.46 18.46 -8.79
N ASP A 283 16.77 18.32 -9.02
CA ASP A 283 17.42 18.92 -10.18
C ASP A 283 17.01 18.10 -11.41
N LEU A 284 16.15 18.68 -12.25
CA LEU A 284 15.92 18.24 -13.61
C LEU A 284 17.05 18.79 -14.49
N ARG A 285 17.95 17.91 -14.92
CA ARG A 285 18.67 18.00 -16.21
C ARG A 285 18.71 16.64 -16.87
#